data_AF-A0A7V9GX11-F1
#
_entry.id   AF-A0A7V9GX11-F1
#
_cell.length_a   1.000
_cell.length_b   1.000
_cell.length_c   1.000
_cell.angle_alpha   90.00
_cell.angle_beta   90.00
_cell.angle_gamma   90.00
#
_symmetry.space_group_name_H-M   'P 1'
#
loop_
_entity.id
_entity.type
_entity.pdbx_description
1 polymer ?
#
loop_
_entity_poly.entity_id
_entity_poly.type
_entity_poly.pdbx_seq_one_letter_code
_entity_poly.pdbx_strand_id
1 'polypeptide(L)'
;MTQARPDFFFEIAPGRGVIAEVERGGTTANNHDLKDLWKAHIAVNAQHLFLVVPLALQNESGAVRERPYPKVVRRIGAFFGEPRREVDVLSVHIFGY
;
A
#
# COMPACT_ATOMS: atom_id res chain seq x y z
N MET A 1 -21.55 5.60 8.46
CA MET A 1 -20.63 5.50 7.30
C MET A 1 -19.68 4.34 7.58
N THR A 2 -19.56 3.39 6.65
CA THR A 2 -18.57 2.31 6.74
C THR A 2 -17.19 2.89 6.43
N GLN A 3 -16.40 3.15 7.47
CA GLN A 3 -15.02 3.59 7.31
C GLN A 3 -14.17 2.36 6.99
N ALA A 4 -13.41 2.39 5.89
CA ALA A 4 -12.44 1.35 5.62
C ALA A 4 -11.43 1.33 6.78
N ARG A 5 -11.31 0.19 7.47
CA ARG A 5 -10.41 0.03 8.61
C ARG A 5 -9.02 -0.32 8.09
N PRO A 6 -8.01 0.57 8.23
CA PRO A 6 -6.64 0.23 7.91
C PRO A 6 -6.05 -0.71 8.98
N ASP A 7 -4.97 -1.41 8.65
CA ASP A 7 -4.18 -2.12 9.67
C ASP A 7 -3.70 -1.13 10.76
N PHE A 8 -3.19 0.03 10.33
CA PHE A 8 -2.78 1.12 11.23
C PHE A 8 -3.16 2.49 10.68
N PHE A 9 -3.47 3.40 11.59
CA PHE A 9 -3.67 4.83 11.32
C PHE A 9 -2.86 5.65 12.30
N PHE A 10 -2.24 6.73 11.81
CA PHE A 10 -1.54 7.70 12.64
C PHE A 10 -1.85 9.12 12.17
N GLU A 11 -2.35 9.96 13.07
CA GLU A 11 -2.60 11.37 12.80
C GLU A 11 -1.30 12.17 12.93
N ILE A 12 -0.95 12.95 11.89
CA ILE A 12 0.24 13.81 11.87
C ILE A 12 -0.14 15.24 12.26
N ALA A 13 -1.34 15.67 11.86
CA ALA A 13 -1.92 16.98 12.12
C ALA A 13 -3.45 16.91 11.93
N PRO A 14 -4.21 17.91 12.40
CA PRO A 14 -5.66 17.94 12.20
C PRO A 14 -6.05 17.73 10.73
N GLY A 15 -6.80 16.66 10.43
CA GLY A 15 -7.23 16.31 9.07
C GLY A 15 -6.15 15.70 8.17
N ARG A 16 -4.98 15.36 8.72
CA ARG A 16 -3.85 14.78 7.98
C ARG A 16 -3.21 13.62 8.74
N GLY A 17 -2.99 12.52 8.03
CA GLY A 17 -2.52 11.29 8.63
C GLY A 17 -1.89 10.32 7.65
N VAL A 18 -1.42 9.21 8.22
CA VAL A 18 -0.84 8.08 7.53
C VAL A 18 -1.75 6.87 7.75
N ILE A 19 -2.05 6.16 6.67
CA ILE A 19 -2.53 4.78 6.71
C ILE A 19 -1.32 3.87 6.47
N ALA A 20 -1.18 2.81 7.26
CA ALA A 20 -0.23 1.75 6.98
C ALA A 20 -0.96 0.41 6.81
N GLU A 21 -0.58 -0.34 5.77
CA GLU A 21 -1.16 -1.64 5.42
C GLU A 21 -0.02 -2.65 5.27
N VAL A 22 -0.19 -3.81 5.90
CA VAL A 22 0.84 -4.86 5.93
C VAL A 22 0.35 -6.06 5.14
N GLU A 23 1.03 -6.36 4.04
CA GLU A 23 0.72 -7.56 3.26
C GLU A 23 1.28 -8.79 3.98
N ARG A 24 0.39 -9.54 4.63
CA ARG A 24 0.75 -10.81 5.27
C ARG A 24 0.86 -11.87 4.18
N GLY A 25 2.06 -12.44 4.01
CA GLY A 25 2.37 -13.44 2.99
C GLY A 25 1.50 -14.70 3.06
N GLY A 26 0.31 -14.63 2.48
CA GLY A 26 -0.61 -15.76 2.33
C GLY A 26 -0.26 -16.65 1.14
N THR A 27 -0.90 -17.80 1.08
CA THR A 27 -0.78 -18.75 -0.06
C THR A 27 -1.27 -18.16 -1.38
N THR A 28 -2.05 -17.08 -1.36
CA THR A 28 -2.46 -16.33 -2.55
C THR A 28 -1.87 -14.92 -2.46
N ALA A 29 -1.09 -14.52 -3.46
CA ALA A 29 -0.66 -13.13 -3.57
C ALA A 29 -1.88 -12.26 -3.81
N ASN A 30 -2.24 -11.46 -2.81
CA ASN A 30 -3.41 -10.62 -2.88
C ASN A 30 -2.93 -9.20 -3.11
N ASN A 31 -3.00 -8.77 -4.38
CA ASN A 31 -2.63 -7.44 -4.86
C ASN A 31 -3.60 -6.36 -4.33
N HIS A 32 -3.64 -6.22 -3.01
CA HIS A 32 -4.48 -5.24 -2.33
C HIS A 32 -3.93 -3.83 -2.42
N ASP A 33 -2.72 -3.62 -2.95
CA ASP A 33 -2.06 -2.33 -3.08
C ASP A 33 -2.94 -1.27 -3.77
N LEU A 34 -3.71 -1.63 -4.80
CA LEU A 34 -4.66 -0.71 -5.43
C LEU A 34 -5.84 -0.35 -4.51
N LYS A 35 -6.37 -1.36 -3.81
CA LYS A 35 -7.44 -1.16 -2.83
C LYS A 35 -6.97 -0.26 -1.69
N ASP A 36 -5.74 -0.45 -1.24
CA ASP A 36 -5.13 0.30 -0.15
C ASP A 36 -4.79 1.74 -0.57
N LEU A 37 -4.35 1.94 -1.82
CA LEU A 37 -4.27 3.27 -2.43
C LEU A 37 -5.63 3.97 -2.43
N TRP A 38 -6.71 3.25 -2.78
CA TRP A 38 -8.05 3.82 -2.79
C TRP A 38 -8.59 4.15 -1.40
N LYS A 39 -8.22 3.39 -0.36
CA LYS A 39 -8.52 3.76 1.02
C LYS A 39 -7.90 5.12 1.38
N ALA A 40 -6.63 5.32 1.05
CA ALA A 40 -5.96 6.60 1.29
C ALA A 40 -6.57 7.72 0.44
N HIS A 41 -6.86 7.45 -0.84
CA HIS A 41 -7.44 8.44 -1.75
C HIS A 41 -8.79 9.01 -1.26
N ILE A 42 -9.64 8.19 -0.63
CA ILE A 42 -10.95 8.63 -0.14
C ILE A 42 -10.94 9.04 1.34
N ALA A 43 -9.79 8.95 2.02
CA ALA A 43 -9.70 9.24 3.44
C ALA A 43 -9.70 10.75 3.68
N VAL A 44 -10.66 11.22 4.46
CA VAL A 44 -10.77 12.64 4.84
C VAL A 44 -9.65 13.12 5.77
N ASN A 45 -8.95 12.19 6.41
CA ASN A 45 -7.96 12.44 7.44
C ASN A 45 -6.61 11.75 7.19
N ALA A 46 -6.37 11.20 5.99
CA ALA A 46 -5.12 10.55 5.63
C ALA A 46 -4.80 10.75 4.16
N GLN A 47 -3.60 11.22 3.86
CA GLN A 47 -3.12 11.45 2.49
C GLN A 47 -1.76 10.79 2.24
N HIS A 48 -1.26 10.06 3.23
CA HIS A 48 -0.01 9.32 3.15
C HIS A 48 -0.31 7.82 3.34
N LEU A 49 0.31 6.98 2.52
CA LEU A 49 0.13 5.53 2.58
C LEU A 49 1.48 4.83 2.72
N PHE A 50 1.59 3.98 3.73
CA PHE A 50 2.71 3.08 3.92
C PHE A 50 2.29 1.65 3.55
N LEU A 51 3.01 1.03 2.63
CA LEU A 51 2.81 -0.37 2.24
C LEU A 51 4.00 -1.18 2.73
N VAL A 52 3.75 -2.23 3.50
CA VAL A 52 4.77 -3.17 3.94
C VAL A 52 4.58 -4.47 3.17
N VAL A 53 5.53 -4.79 2.28
CA VAL A 53 5.38 -5.81 1.23
C VAL A 53 6.54 -6.79 1.29
N PRO A 54 6.30 -8.11 1.23
CA PRO A 54 7.38 -9.09 1.23
C PRO A 54 8.26 -8.98 -0.04
N LEU A 55 9.57 -9.13 0.13
CA LEU A 55 10.52 -9.20 -0.99
C LEU A 55 10.35 -10.48 -1.82
N ALA A 56 9.99 -11.58 -1.15
CA ALA A 56 9.71 -12.86 -1.78
C ALA A 56 8.65 -13.65 -1.00
N LEU A 57 7.79 -14.34 -1.75
CA LEU A 57 6.92 -15.39 -1.22
C LEU A 57 7.53 -16.73 -1.59
N GLN A 58 7.67 -17.62 -0.61
CA GLN A 58 8.17 -18.98 -0.80
C GLN A 58 7.00 -19.96 -0.88
N ASN A 59 7.19 -21.05 -1.62
CA ASN A 59 6.29 -22.20 -1.56
C ASN A 59 6.66 -23.10 -0.36
N GLU A 60 5.94 -24.20 -0.18
CA GLU A 60 6.18 -25.18 0.89
C GLU A 60 7.58 -25.81 0.83
N SER A 61 8.20 -25.84 -0.35
CA SER A 61 9.57 -26.35 -0.55
C SER A 61 10.66 -25.28 -0.32
N GLY A 62 10.30 -24.07 0.14
CA GLY A 62 11.22 -22.96 0.33
C GLY A 62 11.69 -22.26 -0.95
N ALA A 63 11.21 -22.68 -2.12
CA ALA A 63 11.54 -22.05 -3.39
C ALA A 63 10.76 -20.74 -3.56
N VAL A 64 11.41 -19.72 -4.14
CA VAL A 64 10.76 -18.43 -4.42
C VAL A 64 9.67 -18.65 -5.47
N ARG A 65 8.42 -18.46 -5.06
CA ARG A 65 7.24 -18.49 -5.92
C ARG A 65 7.01 -17.15 -6.59
N GLU A 66 7.17 -16.06 -5.84
CA GLU A 66 6.86 -14.71 -6.32
C GLU A 66 7.70 -13.64 -5.62
N ARG A 67 7.88 -12.51 -6.31
CA ARG A 67 8.51 -11.29 -5.77
C ARG A 67 7.50 -10.13 -5.86
N PRO A 68 6.65 -9.92 -4.84
CA PRO A 68 5.59 -8.90 -4.87
C PRO A 68 6.13 -7.47 -4.89
N TYR A 69 7.17 -7.18 -4.09
CA TYR A 69 7.74 -5.84 -3.95
C TYR A 69 7.95 -5.08 -5.28
N PRO A 70 8.71 -5.59 -6.27
CA PRO A 70 8.92 -4.86 -7.54
C PRO A 70 7.62 -4.65 -8.34
N LYS A 71 6.62 -5.54 -8.20
CA LYS A 71 5.32 -5.40 -8.86
C LYS A 71 4.52 -4.25 -8.23
N VAL A 72 4.51 -4.16 -6.90
CA VAL A 72 3.85 -3.07 -6.16
C VAL A 72 4.53 -1.73 -6.47
N VAL A 73 5.85 -1.66 -6.43
CA VAL A 73 6.60 -0.44 -6.79
C VAL A 73 6.23 0.05 -8.19
N ARG A 74 6.23 -0.85 -9.19
CA ARG A 74 5.86 -0.50 -10.56
C ARG A 74 4.41 -0.01 -10.66
N ARG A 75 3.47 -0.67 -9.98
CA ARG A 75 2.05 -0.34 -10.08
C ARG A 75 1.71 0.98 -9.38
N ILE A 76 2.16 1.13 -8.15
CA ILE A 76 1.91 2.34 -7.36
C ILE A 76 2.65 3.53 -7.95
N GLY A 77 3.88 3.34 -8.42
CA GLY A 77 4.66 4.39 -9.08
C GLY A 77 3.96 4.99 -10.29
N ALA A 78 3.07 4.25 -10.96
CA ALA A 78 2.27 4.78 -12.04
C ALA A 78 1.40 5.97 -11.60
N PHE A 79 0.94 6.07 -10.35
CA PHE A 79 0.10 7.18 -9.90
C PHE A 79 0.87 8.49 -9.64
N PHE A 80 2.19 8.46 -9.62
CA PHE A 80 3.05 9.60 -9.24
C PHE A 80 3.93 10.10 -10.40
N GLY A 81 3.40 10.08 -11.62
CA GLY A 81 4.11 10.60 -12.80
C GLY A 81 4.11 12.13 -12.90
N GLU A 82 4.80 12.64 -13.92
CA GLU A 82 4.82 14.05 -14.32
C GLU A 82 4.16 14.23 -15.70
N PRO A 83 3.04 14.97 -15.82
CA PRO A 83 2.35 15.73 -14.77
C PRO A 83 1.65 14.82 -13.75
N ARG A 84 1.48 15.36 -12.52
CA ARG A 84 0.81 14.67 -11.41
C ARG A 84 -0.54 14.12 -11.85
N ARG A 85 -0.80 12.83 -11.55
CA ARG A 85 -2.08 12.18 -11.82
C ARG A 85 -3.10 12.47 -10.73
N GLU A 86 -4.38 12.30 -11.06
CA GLU A 86 -5.55 12.60 -10.22
C GLU A 86 -5.73 11.59 -9.08
N VAL A 87 -4.80 11.56 -8.13
CA VAL A 87 -4.99 10.89 -6.83
C VAL A 87 -4.79 11.88 -5.69
N ASP A 88 -5.71 11.82 -4.74
CA ASP A 88 -5.64 12.54 -3.46
C ASP A 88 -4.79 11.76 -2.45
N VAL A 89 -3.59 11.38 -2.90
CA VAL A 89 -2.55 10.76 -2.08
C VAL A 89 -1.28 11.59 -2.30
N LEU A 90 -0.76 12.17 -1.24
CA LEU A 90 0.42 13.04 -1.27
C LEU A 90 1.71 12.24 -1.38
N SER A 91 1.81 11.09 -0.70
CA SER A 91 2.94 10.18 -0.85
C SER A 91 2.58 8.74 -0.56
N VAL A 92 3.30 7.82 -1.21
CA VAL A 92 3.30 6.40 -0.87
C VAL A 92 4.72 5.96 -0.58
N HIS A 93 4.91 5.24 0.52
CA HIS A 93 6.20 4.67 0.92
C HIS A 93 6.07 3.16 0.98
N ILE A 94 6.93 2.44 0.24
CA ILE A 94 6.86 0.99 0.10
C ILE A 94 8.08 0.36 0.76
N PHE A 95 7.85 -0.36 1.85
CA PHE A 95 8.88 -1.02 2.65
C PHE A 95 8.92 -2.51 2.31
N GLY A 96 10.11 -3.00 1.93
CA GLY A 96 10.36 -4.41 1.66
C GLY A 96 10.82 -5.13 2.92
N TYR A 97 10.34 -6.36 3.16
CA TYR A 97 10.81 -7.22 4.26
C TYR A 97 11.04 -8.68 3.81
#